data_AF-I1P5Z5-F1
#
_entry.id   AF-I1P5Z5-F1
#
_cell.length_a   1.000
_cell.length_b   1.000
_cell.length_c   1.000
_cell.angle_alpha   90.00
_cell.angle_beta   90.00
_cell.angle_gamma   90.00
#
_symmetry.space_group_name_H-M   'P 1'
#
loop_
_entity.id
_entity.type
_entity.pdbx_description
1 polymer ?
#
loop_
_entity_poly.entity_id
_entity_poly.type
_entity_poly.pdbx_seq_one_letter_code
_entity_poly.pdbx_strand_id
1 'polypeptide(L)'
;TPGGGYGKGLLRPLTASEKEGAAESRSPPPMEVKRHLTPPPIIRAPGQFQEDEVKSPEPSIHKLAAQVKKLRKDNIELRDRNAELGVELAEIRNNFDTLSRGLCAKIKRAFIDMGKENKYYAN
;
A
#
# COMPACT_ATOMS: atom_id res chain seq x y z
N THR A 1 -27.45 34.65 14.65
CA THR A 1 -26.07 34.88 15.14
C THR A 1 -26.12 34.85 16.65
N PRO A 2 -25.15 34.30 17.41
CA PRO A 2 -23.76 33.91 17.08
C PRO A 2 -23.50 32.40 17.33
N GLY A 3 -22.39 31.77 16.97
CA GLY A 3 -21.09 32.24 16.53
C GLY A 3 -19.98 31.51 17.32
N GLY A 4 -18.90 31.13 16.62
CA GLY A 4 -17.62 30.74 17.21
C GLY A 4 -17.52 29.25 17.57
N GLY A 5 -16.51 28.49 17.16
CA GLY A 5 -15.20 28.85 16.62
C GLY A 5 -14.21 27.89 17.28
N TYR A 6 -13.67 26.94 16.51
CA TYR A 6 -12.64 26.02 17.00
C TYR A 6 -11.40 26.81 17.45
N GLY A 7 -10.95 26.51 18.66
CA GLY A 7 -9.95 27.25 19.40
C GLY A 7 -8.62 27.43 18.66
N LYS A 8 -8.12 28.66 18.73
CA LYS A 8 -6.78 29.09 18.32
C LYS A 8 -5.73 28.37 19.16
N GLY A 9 -4.72 27.79 18.53
CA GLY A 9 -3.52 27.30 19.21
C GLY A 9 -2.80 28.43 19.95
N LEU A 10 -2.50 28.21 21.23
CA LEU A 10 -1.70 29.11 22.06
C LEU A 10 -0.23 29.01 21.63
N LEU A 11 0.30 30.05 20.98
CA LEU A 11 1.76 30.23 20.84
C LEU A 11 2.31 30.85 22.13
N ARG A 12 3.43 30.30 22.61
CA ARG A 12 4.13 30.71 23.83
C ARG A 12 4.74 32.12 23.65
N PRO A 13 4.57 33.06 24.60
CA PRO A 13 5.27 34.35 24.57
C PRO A 13 6.78 34.20 24.78
N LEU A 14 7.58 34.92 23.98
CA LEU A 14 9.02 35.06 24.15
C LEU A 14 9.32 36.03 25.31
N THR A 15 10.33 35.72 26.12
CA THR A 15 10.71 36.47 27.33
C THR A 15 11.64 37.65 27.02
N ALA A 16 11.62 38.67 27.89
CA ALA A 16 12.17 40.01 27.67
C ALA A 16 13.68 40.14 27.40
N SER A 17 14.47 39.05 27.46
CA SER A 17 15.92 39.09 27.22
C SER A 17 16.34 39.04 25.75
N GLU A 18 15.40 38.97 24.80
CA GLU A 18 15.70 39.02 23.35
C GLU A 18 15.67 40.45 22.79
N LYS A 19 15.30 41.44 23.60
CA LYS A 19 15.17 42.85 23.21
C LYS A 19 16.29 43.72 23.76
N GLU A 20 17.55 43.44 23.44
CA GLU A 20 18.58 44.49 23.50
C GLU A 20 19.87 44.02 22.84
N GLY A 21 20.16 44.52 21.65
CA GLY A 21 21.44 44.26 20.98
C GLY A 21 21.47 44.73 19.53
N ALA A 22 22.11 45.88 19.32
CA ALA A 22 22.66 46.39 18.06
C ALA A 22 21.66 46.98 17.03
N ALA A 23 21.45 48.28 17.20
CA ALA A 23 21.23 49.18 16.07
C ALA A 23 22.46 49.17 15.15
N GLU A 24 22.25 49.01 13.84
CA GLU A 24 22.84 49.79 12.74
C GLU A 24 22.81 49.01 11.42
N SER A 25 21.92 49.43 10.52
CA SER A 25 22.02 49.29 9.06
C SER A 25 20.66 49.69 8.48
N ARG A 26 20.44 51.00 8.31
CA ARG A 26 19.21 51.51 7.68
C ARG A 26 19.44 51.61 6.18
N SER A 27 19.28 50.49 5.46
CA SER A 27 18.92 50.56 4.05
C SER A 27 17.45 50.98 3.93
N PRO A 28 17.06 51.81 2.94
CA PRO A 28 15.65 52.12 2.74
C PRO A 28 14.91 50.81 2.40
N PRO A 29 13.67 50.61 2.90
CA PRO A 29 12.88 49.45 2.51
C PRO A 29 12.70 49.45 0.99
N PRO A 30 12.79 48.30 0.31
CA PRO A 30 12.50 48.22 -1.11
C PRO A 30 11.09 48.77 -1.34
N MET A 31 10.94 49.72 -2.26
CA MET A 31 9.63 50.29 -2.61
C MET A 31 8.69 49.13 -2.94
N GLU A 32 7.58 48.99 -2.20
CA GLU A 32 6.51 48.06 -2.56
C GLU A 32 5.95 48.49 -3.90
N VAL A 33 6.42 47.86 -4.98
CA VAL A 33 5.81 47.99 -6.29
C VAL A 33 4.46 47.27 -6.20
N LYS A 34 3.42 48.01 -5.82
CA LYS A 34 2.03 47.55 -5.80
C LYS A 34 1.59 47.31 -7.23
N ARG A 35 1.93 46.14 -7.77
CA ARG A 35 1.44 45.69 -9.08
C ARG A 35 -0.06 45.46 -8.92
N HIS A 36 -0.84 46.40 -9.44
CA HIS A 36 -2.28 46.21 -9.59
C HIS A 36 -2.46 45.21 -10.74
N LEU A 37 -2.52 43.93 -10.40
CA LEU A 37 -2.99 42.91 -11.34
C LEU A 37 -4.51 42.92 -11.28
N THR A 38 -5.16 43.36 -12.36
CA THR A 38 -6.59 43.17 -12.52
C THR A 38 -6.86 41.66 -12.47
N PRO A 39 -7.72 41.16 -11.57
CA PRO A 39 -8.06 39.76 -11.55
C PRO A 39 -8.65 39.38 -12.92
N PRO A 40 -8.32 38.20 -13.47
CA PRO A 40 -8.98 37.74 -14.69
C PRO A 40 -10.50 37.76 -14.48
N PRO A 41 -11.29 38.12 -15.51
CA PRO A 41 -12.73 38.24 -15.38
C PRO A 41 -13.31 36.92 -14.84
N ILE A 42 -13.98 36.99 -13.69
CA ILE A 42 -14.71 35.86 -13.14
C ILE A 42 -15.99 35.75 -13.98
N ILE A 43 -15.98 34.89 -14.99
CA ILE A 43 -17.12 34.69 -15.91
C ILE A 43 -18.31 34.01 -15.20
N ARG A 44 -18.13 33.52 -13.96
CA ARG A 44 -19.07 32.59 -13.30
C ARG A 44 -19.63 33.16 -12.00
N ALA A 45 -20.89 32.81 -11.72
CA ALA A 45 -21.53 33.13 -10.46
C ALA A 45 -20.86 32.38 -9.30
N PRO A 46 -20.77 32.98 -8.10
CA PRO A 46 -20.32 32.27 -6.89
C PRO A 46 -21.18 31.02 -6.65
N GLY A 47 -20.55 29.85 -6.54
CA GLY A 47 -21.23 28.57 -6.24
C GLY A 47 -21.37 27.59 -7.40
N GLN A 48 -20.98 27.94 -8.63
CA GLN A 48 -20.91 26.98 -9.73
C GLN A 48 -19.52 26.33 -9.81
N PHE A 49 -19.35 25.22 -9.09
CA PHE A 49 -18.24 24.31 -9.32
C PHE A 49 -18.55 23.44 -10.54
N GLN A 50 -17.55 23.26 -11.39
CA GLN A 50 -17.64 22.32 -12.49
C GLN A 50 -17.49 20.93 -11.88
N GLU A 51 -18.58 20.16 -11.80
CA GLU A 51 -18.47 18.71 -11.77
C GLU A 51 -17.89 18.28 -13.12
N ASP A 52 -16.58 18.45 -13.32
CA ASP A 52 -15.83 17.53 -14.18
C ASP A 52 -15.70 16.20 -13.41
N GLU A 53 -16.84 15.70 -12.92
CA GLU A 53 -16.99 14.30 -12.67
C GLU A 53 -16.98 13.71 -14.07
N VAL A 54 -15.87 13.11 -14.46
CA VAL A 54 -15.87 12.12 -15.54
C VAL A 54 -16.86 11.05 -15.05
N LYS A 55 -18.15 11.28 -15.31
CA LYS A 55 -19.25 10.39 -14.99
C LYS A 55 -19.06 9.16 -15.85
N SER A 56 -18.16 8.27 -15.43
CA SER A 56 -18.24 6.87 -15.82
C SER A 56 -19.67 6.46 -15.46
N PRO A 57 -20.49 6.01 -16.42
CA PRO A 57 -21.87 5.65 -16.12
C PRO A 57 -21.84 4.61 -15.01
N GLU A 58 -22.43 4.92 -13.86
CA GLU A 58 -22.50 3.99 -12.75
C GLU A 58 -23.19 2.72 -13.28
N PRO A 59 -22.55 1.54 -13.17
CA PRO A 59 -23.11 0.35 -13.76
C PRO A 59 -24.44 0.05 -13.08
N SER A 60 -25.51 0.00 -13.89
CA SER A 60 -26.85 -0.36 -13.42
C SER A 60 -26.80 -1.58 -12.49
N ILE A 61 -27.60 -1.55 -11.41
CA ILE A 61 -27.70 -2.63 -10.40
C ILE A 61 -27.85 -4.01 -11.06
N HIS A 62 -28.59 -4.09 -12.17
CA HIS A 62 -28.75 -5.34 -12.94
C HIS A 62 -27.43 -5.85 -13.55
N LYS A 63 -26.59 -4.96 -14.08
CA LYS A 63 -25.26 -5.31 -14.62
C LYS A 63 -24.33 -5.77 -13.50
N LEU A 64 -24.41 -5.14 -12.33
CA LEU A 64 -23.62 -5.55 -11.16
C LEU A 64 -24.06 -6.94 -10.66
N ALA A 65 -25.37 -7.18 -10.55
CA ALA A 65 -25.90 -8.47 -10.13
C ALA A 65 -25.49 -9.61 -11.08
N ALA A 66 -25.50 -9.36 -12.40
CA ALA A 66 -25.04 -10.32 -13.39
C ALA A 66 -23.55 -10.66 -13.22
N GLN A 67 -22.70 -9.64 -12.99
CA GLN A 67 -21.26 -9.84 -12.76
C GLN A 67 -21.01 -10.62 -11.46
N VAL A 68 -21.69 -10.28 -10.37
CA VAL A 68 -21.56 -11.00 -9.08
C VAL A 68 -21.97 -12.47 -9.23
N LYS A 69 -23.06 -12.75 -9.96
CA LYS A 69 -23.49 -14.12 -10.23
C LYS A 69 -22.43 -14.91 -11.00
N LYS A 70 -21.81 -14.30 -12.02
CA LYS A 70 -20.72 -14.91 -12.78
C LYS A 70 -19.51 -15.18 -11.88
N LEU A 71 -19.04 -14.17 -11.15
CA LEU A 71 -17.88 -14.29 -10.27
C LEU A 71 -18.07 -15.37 -9.20
N ARG A 72 -19.28 -15.52 -8.65
CA ARG A 72 -19.58 -16.59 -7.68
C ARG A 72 -19.40 -17.97 -8.30
N LYS A 73 -19.88 -18.17 -9.53
CA LYS A 73 -19.72 -19.45 -10.24
C LYS A 73 -18.25 -19.74 -10.49
N ASP A 74 -17.53 -18.77 -11.06
CA ASP A 74 -16.11 -18.91 -11.38
C ASP A 74 -15.27 -19.17 -10.11
N ASN A 75 -15.62 -18.52 -8.98
CA ASN A 75 -14.94 -18.73 -7.71
C ASN A 75 -15.14 -20.15 -7.15
N ILE A 76 -16.34 -20.72 -7.29
CA ILE A 76 -16.59 -22.12 -6.89
C ILE A 76 -15.71 -23.06 -7.71
N GLU A 77 -15.72 -22.92 -9.05
CA GLU A 77 -14.90 -23.75 -9.94
C GLU A 77 -13.40 -23.60 -9.67
N LEU A 78 -12.93 -22.40 -9.31
CA LEU A 78 -11.54 -22.17 -8.93
C LEU A 78 -11.20 -22.81 -7.58
N ARG A 79 -12.12 -22.78 -6.62
CA ARG A 79 -11.93 -23.43 -5.31
C ARG A 79 -11.84 -24.94 -5.45
N ASP A 80 -12.68 -25.54 -6.28
CA ASP A 80 -12.67 -26.98 -6.52
C ASP A 80 -11.35 -27.41 -7.16
N ARG A 81 -10.92 -26.74 -8.23
CA ARG A 81 -9.61 -26.99 -8.86
C ARG A 81 -8.44 -26.78 -7.91
N ASN A 82 -8.48 -25.76 -7.07
CA ASN A 82 -7.44 -25.55 -6.07
C ASN A 82 -7.40 -26.67 -5.03
N ALA A 83 -8.55 -27.26 -4.67
CA ALA A 83 -8.60 -28.40 -3.78
C ALA A 83 -7.96 -29.65 -4.43
N GLU A 84 -8.27 -29.92 -5.70
CA GLU A 84 -7.66 -31.01 -6.48
C GLU A 84 -6.14 -30.86 -6.56
N LEU A 85 -5.65 -29.70 -6.98
CA LEU A 85 -4.22 -29.40 -7.03
C LEU A 85 -3.55 -29.50 -5.65
N GLY A 86 -4.27 -29.12 -4.59
CA GLY A 86 -3.79 -29.27 -3.22
C GLY A 86 -3.53 -30.74 -2.84
N VAL A 87 -4.40 -31.65 -3.28
CA VAL A 87 -4.25 -33.09 -3.07
C VAL A 87 -3.07 -33.64 -3.88
N GLU A 88 -2.96 -33.29 -5.16
CA GLU A 88 -1.84 -33.73 -6.01
C GLU A 88 -0.48 -33.28 -5.46
N LEU A 89 -0.39 -32.02 -4.99
CA LEU A 89 0.82 -31.51 -4.36
C LEU A 89 1.19 -32.26 -3.09
N ALA A 90 0.20 -32.63 -2.26
CA ALA A 90 0.44 -33.41 -1.07
C ALA A 90 0.94 -34.82 -1.41
N GLU A 91 0.36 -35.46 -2.43
CA GLU A 91 0.79 -36.77 -2.90
C GLU A 91 2.22 -36.75 -3.46
N ILE A 92 2.55 -35.78 -4.31
CA ILE A 92 3.90 -35.62 -4.87
C ILE A 92 4.93 -35.41 -3.76
N ARG A 93 4.62 -34.57 -2.76
CA ARG A 93 5.50 -34.36 -1.60
C ARG A 93 5.72 -35.65 -0.84
N ASN A 94 4.66 -36.41 -0.57
CA ASN A 94 4.76 -37.69 0.11
C ASN A 94 5.60 -38.73 -0.68
N ASN A 95 5.41 -38.78 -2.00
CA ASN A 95 6.19 -39.65 -2.89
C ASN A 95 7.66 -39.26 -2.90
N PHE A 96 7.96 -37.96 -2.97
CA PHE A 96 9.32 -37.44 -2.87
C PHE A 96 9.96 -37.79 -1.53
N ASP A 97 9.27 -37.57 -0.41
CA ASP A 97 9.77 -37.89 0.93
C ASP A 97 10.05 -39.39 1.08
N THR A 98 9.17 -40.23 0.55
CA THR A 98 9.33 -41.69 0.54
C THR A 98 10.56 -42.09 -0.28
N LEU A 99 10.72 -41.53 -1.48
CA LEU A 99 11.88 -41.78 -2.34
C LEU A 99 13.18 -41.32 -1.68
N SER A 100 13.19 -40.10 -1.15
CA SER A 100 14.33 -39.50 -0.46
C SER A 100 14.78 -40.36 0.71
N ARG A 101 13.86 -40.75 1.60
CA ARG A 101 14.14 -41.65 2.74
C ARG A 101 14.67 -43.00 2.26
N GLY A 102 14.03 -43.59 1.26
CA GLY A 102 14.45 -44.87 0.68
C GLY A 102 15.85 -44.82 0.08
N LEU A 103 16.17 -43.74 -0.64
CA LEU A 103 17.49 -43.51 -1.23
C LEU A 103 18.54 -43.26 -0.16
N CYS A 104 18.28 -42.39 0.82
CA CYS A 104 19.17 -42.17 1.96
C CYS A 104 19.49 -43.48 2.69
N ALA A 105 18.49 -44.33 2.94
CA ALA A 105 18.68 -45.63 3.59
C ALA A 105 19.52 -46.60 2.72
N LYS A 106 19.33 -46.60 1.40
CA LYS A 106 20.15 -47.41 0.47
C LYS A 106 21.60 -46.94 0.45
N ILE A 107 21.82 -45.63 0.35
CA ILE A 107 23.16 -45.04 0.37
C ILE A 107 23.85 -45.36 1.71
N LYS A 108 23.19 -45.13 2.84
CA LYS A 108 23.74 -45.45 4.16
C LYS A 108 24.16 -46.92 4.25
N ARG A 109 23.30 -47.85 3.83
CA ARG A 109 23.63 -49.28 3.80
C ARG A 109 24.84 -49.57 2.93
N ALA A 110 24.94 -49.00 1.73
CA ALA A 110 26.10 -49.19 0.87
C ALA A 110 27.41 -48.71 1.53
N PHE A 111 27.39 -47.60 2.27
CA PHE A 111 28.56 -47.15 3.04
C PHE A 111 28.93 -48.09 4.19
N ILE A 112 27.94 -48.64 4.89
CA ILE A 112 28.14 -49.66 5.93
C ILE A 112 28.75 -50.94 5.33
N ASP A 113 28.17 -51.45 4.25
CA ASP A 113 28.63 -52.69 3.58
C ASP A 113 30.07 -52.55 3.04
N MET A 114 30.47 -51.34 2.65
CA MET A 114 31.85 -51.04 2.26
C MET A 114 32.82 -50.84 3.43
N GLY A 115 32.36 -50.92 4.69
CA GLY A 115 33.15 -50.60 5.88
C GLY A 115 33.56 -49.12 5.98
N LYS A 116 32.79 -48.23 5.34
CA LYS A 116 33.08 -46.77 5.21
C LYS A 116 31.99 -45.91 5.85
N GLU A 117 31.31 -46.39 6.88
CA GLU A 117 30.18 -45.68 7.53
C GLU A 117 30.55 -44.25 7.98
N ASN A 118 31.77 -44.04 8.49
CA ASN A 118 32.25 -42.73 8.90
C ASN A 118 32.18 -41.67 7.78
N LYS A 119 32.27 -42.09 6.50
CA LYS A 119 32.18 -41.19 5.35
C LYS A 119 30.75 -40.78 5.01
N TYR A 120 29.74 -41.53 5.44
CA TYR A 120 28.33 -41.15 5.24
C TYR A 120 27.93 -39.96 6.11
N TYR A 121 28.53 -39.84 7.29
CA TYR A 121 28.27 -38.78 8.27
C TYR A 121 29.25 -37.60 8.17
N ALA A 122 30.27 -37.71 7.31
CA ALA A 122 31.20 -36.62 7.04
C ALA A 122 30.54 -35.62 6.06
N ASN A 123 29.81 -34.65 6.61
CA ASN A 123 29.49 -33.39 5.93
C ASN A 123 30.49 -32.32 6.38
#